data_AF-A0A6H9SKY6-F1
#
_entry.id   AF-A0A6H9SKY6-F1
#
_cell.length_a   1.000
_cell.length_b   1.000
_cell.length_c   1.000
_cell.angle_alpha   90.00
_cell.angle_beta   90.00
_cell.angle_gamma   90.00
#
_symmetry.space_group_name_H-M   'P 1'
#
loop_
_entity.id
_entity.type
_entity.pdbx_description
1 polymer ?
#
loop_
_entity_poly.entity_id
_entity_poly.type
_entity_poly.pdbx_seq_one_letter_code
_entity_poly.pdbx_strand_id
1 'polypeptide(L)'
;MKRLPIRRSRMRGVAAVEFALVLMPMIVLATGVAEFGRAIYQYETLTKATRNAARYLSVYLPTDAAYPLAQAQCLVVYGDTTCGTAGTELLPGLTTSMVVICDATHSTDCSDASDPPQFANLPTYDSTNNTPSGTAAGSINLVEVKVKGYKYQPIPAYPGLSAITFGNIVTVMRQVS
;
A
#
# COMPACT_ATOMS: atom_id res chain seq x y z
N MET A 1 -63.17 -41.78 -27.27
CA MET A 1 -61.90 -41.07 -27.56
C MET A 1 -61.01 -41.11 -26.32
N LYS A 2 -59.94 -41.92 -26.31
CA LYS A 2 -59.02 -42.03 -25.16
C LYS A 2 -57.94 -40.94 -25.26
N ARG A 3 -57.91 -40.00 -24.33
CA ARG A 3 -56.83 -38.99 -24.22
C ARG A 3 -55.62 -39.64 -23.55
N LEU A 4 -54.48 -39.68 -24.25
CA LEU A 4 -53.22 -40.19 -23.70
C LEU A 4 -52.66 -39.17 -22.69
N PRO A 5 -52.23 -39.61 -21.48
CA PRO A 5 -51.68 -38.70 -20.50
C PRO A 5 -50.26 -38.26 -20.92
N ILE A 6 -50.06 -36.95 -21.01
CA ILE A 6 -48.74 -36.35 -21.22
C ILE A 6 -47.92 -36.63 -19.94
N ARG A 7 -46.97 -37.55 -20.05
CA ARG A 7 -46.02 -37.86 -18.97
C ARG A 7 -45.09 -36.66 -18.83
N ARG A 8 -45.39 -35.74 -17.90
CA ARG A 8 -44.46 -34.66 -17.51
C ARG A 8 -43.18 -35.30 -16.96
N SER A 9 -42.15 -35.33 -17.80
CA SER A 9 -40.80 -35.74 -17.42
C SER A 9 -40.36 -34.90 -16.21
N ARG A 10 -40.04 -35.57 -15.09
CA ARG A 10 -39.52 -34.92 -13.88
C ARG A 10 -38.08 -34.49 -14.13
N MET A 11 -37.89 -33.28 -14.65
CA MET A 11 -36.59 -32.57 -14.67
C MET A 11 -36.15 -32.12 -13.25
N ARG A 12 -36.39 -32.93 -12.21
CA ARG A 12 -36.23 -32.50 -10.79
C ARG A 12 -34.78 -32.50 -10.28
N GLY A 13 -33.79 -32.76 -11.15
CA GLY A 13 -32.37 -32.77 -10.77
C GLY A 13 -31.41 -32.22 -11.81
N VAL A 14 -31.80 -32.17 -13.10
CA VAL A 14 -30.93 -31.68 -14.19
C VAL A 14 -30.60 -30.20 -14.00
N ALA A 15 -31.59 -29.38 -13.62
CA ALA A 15 -31.38 -27.96 -13.33
C ALA A 15 -30.38 -27.71 -12.18
N ALA A 16 -30.33 -28.61 -11.19
CA ALA A 16 -29.36 -28.50 -10.09
C ALA A 16 -27.93 -28.82 -10.55
N VAL A 17 -27.77 -29.76 -11.47
CA VAL A 17 -26.46 -30.12 -12.05
C VAL A 17 -25.96 -29.00 -12.98
N GLU A 18 -26.83 -28.45 -13.83
CA GLU A 18 -26.51 -27.29 -14.67
C GLU A 18 -26.09 -26.08 -13.84
N PHE A 19 -26.81 -25.81 -12.75
CA PHE A 19 -26.42 -24.75 -11.81
C PHE A 19 -25.07 -25.03 -11.16
N ALA A 20 -24.79 -26.27 -10.71
CA ALA A 20 -23.50 -26.62 -10.12
C ALA A 20 -22.33 -26.42 -11.09
N LEU A 21 -22.53 -26.73 -12.37
CA LEU A 21 -21.51 -26.51 -13.42
C LEU A 21 -21.24 -25.04 -13.68
N VAL A 22 -22.25 -24.17 -13.62
CA VAL A 22 -22.09 -22.71 -13.75
C VAL A 22 -21.53 -22.09 -12.46
N LEU A 23 -21.90 -22.64 -11.30
CA LEU A 23 -21.49 -22.15 -9.99
C LEU A 23 -19.98 -22.28 -9.78
N MET A 24 -19.37 -23.37 -10.26
CA MET A 24 -17.92 -23.61 -10.17
C MET A 24 -17.08 -22.43 -10.70
N PRO A 25 -17.18 -22.02 -11.98
CA PRO A 25 -16.44 -20.87 -12.49
C PRO A 25 -16.90 -19.55 -11.86
N MET A 26 -18.17 -19.40 -11.49
CA MET A 26 -18.68 -18.21 -10.79
C MET A 26 -17.97 -17.98 -9.45
N ILE A 27 -17.77 -19.03 -8.65
CA ILE A 27 -17.07 -18.93 -7.36
C ILE A 27 -15.63 -18.49 -7.58
N VAL A 28 -14.92 -19.09 -8.55
CA VAL A 28 -13.52 -18.73 -8.86
C VAL A 28 -13.40 -17.27 -9.28
N LEU A 29 -14.32 -16.79 -10.13
CA LEU A 29 -14.32 -15.39 -10.56
C LEU A 29 -14.65 -14.44 -9.41
N ALA A 30 -15.69 -14.75 -8.61
CA ALA A 30 -16.11 -13.93 -7.49
C ALA A 30 -14.99 -13.79 -6.45
N THR A 31 -14.28 -14.87 -6.15
CA THR A 31 -13.21 -14.87 -5.16
C THR A 31 -11.93 -14.26 -5.71
N GLY A 32 -11.62 -14.46 -6.99
CA GLY A 32 -10.55 -13.74 -7.67
C GLY A 32 -10.73 -12.23 -7.63
N VAL A 33 -11.95 -11.74 -7.89
CA VAL A 33 -12.29 -10.30 -7.76
C VAL A 33 -12.16 -9.82 -6.31
N ALA A 34 -12.63 -10.61 -5.35
CA ALA A 34 -12.53 -10.25 -3.93
C ALA A 34 -11.07 -10.17 -3.44
N GLU A 35 -10.21 -11.11 -3.83
CA GLU A 35 -8.77 -11.09 -3.53
C GLU A 35 -8.08 -9.89 -4.16
N PHE A 36 -8.35 -9.61 -5.44
CA PHE A 36 -7.75 -8.46 -6.11
C PHE A 36 -8.20 -7.13 -5.50
N GLY A 37 -9.49 -7.01 -5.15
CA GLY A 37 -10.02 -5.84 -4.45
C GLY A 37 -9.37 -5.65 -3.08
N ARG A 38 -9.13 -6.73 -2.34
CA ARG A 38 -8.41 -6.69 -1.05
C ARG A 38 -6.95 -6.28 -1.23
N ALA A 39 -6.27 -6.75 -2.27
CA ALA A 39 -4.89 -6.34 -2.57
C ALA A 39 -4.80 -4.85 -2.87
N ILE A 40 -5.70 -4.31 -3.71
CA ILE A 40 -5.77 -2.87 -3.98
C ILE A 40 -6.05 -2.08 -2.71
N TYR A 41 -6.99 -2.54 -1.87
CA TYR A 41 -7.29 -1.89 -0.60
C TYR A 41 -6.05 -1.79 0.31
N GLN A 42 -5.27 -2.87 0.43
CA GLN A 42 -4.03 -2.87 1.23
C GLN A 42 -2.99 -1.90 0.66
N TYR A 43 -2.78 -1.93 -0.66
CA TYR A 43 -1.85 -1.03 -1.33
C TYR A 43 -2.21 0.45 -1.14
N GLU A 44 -3.48 0.80 -1.33
CA GLU A 44 -3.99 2.17 -1.14
C GLU A 44 -3.91 2.62 0.33
N THR A 45 -4.11 1.71 1.27
CA THR A 45 -3.98 2.01 2.71
C THR A 45 -2.54 2.39 3.04
N LEU A 46 -1.55 1.64 2.56
CA LEU A 46 -0.13 1.96 2.75
C LEU A 46 0.27 3.27 2.05
N THR A 47 -0.26 3.51 0.84
CA THR A 47 -0.01 4.75 0.10
C THR A 47 -0.55 5.97 0.85
N LYS A 48 -1.75 5.87 1.42
CA LYS A 48 -2.32 6.95 2.26
C LYS A 48 -1.54 7.14 3.55
N ALA A 49 -1.13 6.06 4.19
CA ALA A 49 -0.40 6.09 5.45
C ALA A 49 0.99 6.74 5.29
N THR A 50 1.78 6.32 4.30
CA THR A 50 3.07 6.94 3.96
C THR A 50 2.92 8.41 3.60
N ARG A 51 1.89 8.77 2.83
CA ARG A 51 1.61 10.17 2.48
C ARG A 51 1.25 11.04 3.69
N ASN A 52 0.47 10.51 4.63
CA ASN A 52 0.13 11.23 5.86
C ASN A 52 1.38 11.46 6.73
N ALA A 53 2.24 10.46 6.86
CA ALA A 53 3.50 10.58 7.60
C ALA A 53 4.51 11.52 6.93
N ALA A 54 4.67 11.44 5.60
CA ALA A 54 5.52 12.37 4.87
C ALA A 54 5.04 13.82 5.03
N ARG A 55 3.72 14.05 4.96
CA ARG A 55 3.13 15.36 5.24
C ARG A 55 3.38 15.80 6.68
N TYR A 56 3.24 14.89 7.64
CA TYR A 56 3.50 15.19 9.05
C TYR A 56 4.94 15.62 9.28
N LEU A 57 5.92 14.93 8.71
CA LEU A 57 7.35 15.27 8.85
C LEU A 57 7.79 16.47 8.02
N SER A 58 7.10 16.77 6.90
CA SER A 58 7.48 17.85 5.99
C SER A 58 7.56 19.23 6.65
N VAL A 59 6.83 19.45 7.75
CA VAL A 59 6.80 20.73 8.48
C VAL A 59 7.80 20.81 9.63
N TYR A 60 8.54 19.74 9.91
CA TYR A 60 9.58 19.70 10.94
C TYR A 60 10.97 19.71 10.31
N LEU A 61 11.92 20.37 10.97
CA LEU A 61 13.33 20.31 10.59
C LEU A 61 13.93 18.99 11.11
N PRO A 62 14.64 18.20 10.28
CA PRO A 62 15.30 16.95 10.71
C PRO A 62 16.35 17.12 11.80
N THR A 63 16.87 18.33 11.97
CA THR A 63 17.89 18.68 12.96
C THR A 63 17.29 19.11 14.30
N ASP A 64 15.96 19.28 14.38
CA ASP A 64 15.30 19.68 15.62
C ASP A 64 15.32 18.52 16.62
N ALA A 65 15.61 18.81 17.90
CA ALA A 65 15.54 17.83 18.97
C ALA A 65 14.11 17.29 19.17
N ALA A 66 13.09 18.04 18.76
CA ALA A 66 11.69 17.64 18.80
C ALA A 66 11.22 16.88 17.54
N TYR A 67 12.12 16.46 16.65
CA TYR A 67 11.76 15.78 15.40
C TYR A 67 10.99 14.47 15.66
N PRO A 68 9.72 14.36 15.24
CA PRO A 68 8.80 13.32 15.73
C PRO A 68 8.87 12.03 14.90
N LEU A 69 10.06 11.42 14.82
CA LEU A 69 10.30 10.20 14.05
C LEU A 69 9.43 9.02 14.48
N ALA A 70 9.42 8.73 15.80
CA ALA A 70 8.67 7.61 16.33
C ALA A 70 7.16 7.78 16.06
N GLN A 71 6.65 9.00 16.24
CA GLN A 71 5.25 9.34 15.98
C GLN A 71 4.92 9.18 14.49
N ALA A 72 5.83 9.54 13.58
CA ALA A 72 5.64 9.32 12.16
C ALA A 72 5.61 7.84 11.80
N GLN A 73 6.46 7.01 12.41
CA GLN A 73 6.40 5.55 12.25
C GLN A 73 5.08 4.98 12.79
N CYS A 74 4.62 5.43 13.96
CA CYS A 74 3.32 5.06 14.51
C CYS A 74 2.18 5.46 13.57
N LEU A 75 2.26 6.66 12.97
CA LEU A 75 1.25 7.17 12.06
C LEU A 75 1.12 6.32 10.79
N VAL A 76 2.23 5.77 10.28
CA VAL A 76 2.20 4.84 9.14
C VAL A 76 1.54 3.51 9.51
N VAL A 77 1.82 2.98 10.70
CA VAL A 77 1.38 1.63 11.09
C VAL A 77 -0.03 1.61 11.67
N TYR A 78 -0.38 2.60 12.49
CA TYR A 78 -1.60 2.64 13.29
C TYR A 78 -2.57 3.76 12.87
N GLY A 79 -2.13 4.71 12.05
CA GLY A 79 -2.95 5.86 11.65
C GLY A 79 -3.08 6.95 12.73
N ASP A 80 -2.31 6.85 13.81
CA ASP A 80 -2.25 7.80 14.92
C ASP A 80 -0.77 8.09 15.26
N THR A 81 -0.48 9.27 15.83
CA THR A 81 0.89 9.62 16.28
C THR A 81 1.33 8.82 17.51
N THR A 82 0.40 8.13 18.16
CA THR A 82 0.66 7.16 19.22
C THR A 82 0.63 5.73 18.69
N CYS A 83 1.66 4.94 19.01
CA CYS A 83 1.69 3.55 18.58
C CYS A 83 0.63 2.74 19.33
N GLY A 84 -0.17 1.98 18.58
CA GLY A 84 -1.12 1.04 19.13
C GLY A 84 -0.47 -0.25 19.61
N THR A 85 -1.30 -1.22 19.95
CA THR A 85 -0.87 -2.58 20.32
C THR A 85 -0.96 -3.53 19.13
N ALA A 86 -0.30 -4.69 19.21
CA ALA A 86 -0.43 -5.73 18.21
C ALA A 86 -1.92 -6.05 17.92
N GLY A 87 -2.31 -6.01 16.65
CA GLY A 87 -3.68 -6.22 16.18
C GLY A 87 -4.49 -4.96 15.96
N THR A 88 -3.98 -3.77 16.30
CA THR A 88 -4.61 -2.47 15.99
C THR A 88 -3.97 -1.76 14.80
N GLU A 89 -3.08 -2.43 14.07
CA GLU A 89 -2.46 -1.86 12.88
C GLU A 89 -3.49 -1.62 11.77
N LEU A 90 -3.23 -0.61 10.93
CA LEU A 90 -4.06 -0.31 9.75
C LEU A 90 -4.19 -1.53 8.84
N LEU A 91 -3.11 -2.30 8.73
CA LEU A 91 -3.06 -3.54 7.99
C LEU A 91 -2.43 -4.64 8.84
N PRO A 92 -2.98 -5.86 8.83
CA PRO A 92 -2.42 -6.93 9.64
C PRO A 92 -1.01 -7.30 9.13
N GLY A 93 -0.11 -7.53 10.08
CA GLY A 93 1.30 -7.82 9.84
C GLY A 93 2.18 -6.61 9.49
N LEU A 94 1.63 -5.40 9.43
CA LEU A 94 2.41 -4.18 9.28
C LEU A 94 3.15 -3.87 10.59
N THR A 95 4.42 -3.48 10.55
CA THR A 95 5.20 -3.16 11.75
C THR A 95 6.03 -1.91 11.53
N THR A 96 6.40 -1.22 12.62
CA THR A 96 7.23 0.01 12.53
C THR A 96 8.61 -0.26 11.95
N SER A 97 9.14 -1.48 12.08
CA SER A 97 10.39 -1.92 11.44
C SER A 97 10.34 -1.96 9.92
N MET A 98 9.15 -2.01 9.32
CA MET A 98 8.96 -1.91 7.87
C MET A 98 8.98 -0.45 7.39
N VAL A 99 8.89 0.53 8.30
CA VAL A 99 8.81 1.95 7.97
C VAL A 99 10.21 2.56 7.99
N VAL A 100 10.67 2.96 6.81
CA VAL A 100 11.92 3.69 6.60
C VAL A 100 11.60 5.15 6.36
N ILE A 101 12.30 6.03 7.04
CA ILE A 101 12.19 7.48 6.89
C ILE A 101 13.55 8.00 6.46
N CYS A 102 13.57 8.73 5.35
CA CYS A 102 14.77 9.28 4.75
C CYS A 102 14.65 10.79 4.65
N ASP A 103 15.64 11.52 5.15
CA ASP A 103 15.70 12.97 5.11
C ASP A 103 17.17 13.45 5.14
N ALA A 104 17.38 14.74 5.41
CA ALA A 104 18.72 15.32 5.44
C ALA A 104 19.66 14.72 6.51
N THR A 105 19.12 14.17 7.60
CA THR A 105 19.90 13.61 8.72
C THR A 105 19.70 12.10 8.90
N HIS A 106 18.68 11.51 8.27
CA HIS A 106 18.38 10.08 8.28
C HIS A 106 18.56 9.47 6.90
N SER A 107 19.58 8.63 6.73
CA SER A 107 19.93 8.02 5.42
C SER A 107 20.02 6.49 5.45
N THR A 108 19.60 5.85 6.54
CA THR A 108 19.65 4.39 6.70
C THR A 108 18.57 3.74 5.83
N ASP A 109 18.95 2.79 4.96
CA ASP A 109 18.06 2.11 4.01
C ASP A 109 17.38 3.03 2.96
N CYS A 110 18.05 4.13 2.63
CA CYS A 110 17.60 5.20 1.73
C CYS A 110 18.34 5.23 0.37
N SER A 111 18.64 4.04 -0.17
CA SER A 111 19.40 3.88 -1.42
C SER A 111 18.78 2.86 -2.38
N ASP A 112 17.47 2.62 -2.25
CA ASP A 112 16.73 1.81 -3.21
C ASP A 112 16.55 2.57 -4.53
N ALA A 113 16.29 1.85 -5.63
CA ALA A 113 16.03 2.46 -6.94
C ALA A 113 14.77 3.37 -6.97
N SER A 114 13.92 3.28 -5.95
CA SER A 114 12.74 4.14 -5.75
C SER A 114 13.07 5.50 -5.14
N ASP A 115 14.27 5.68 -4.62
CA ASP A 115 14.61 6.78 -3.72
C ASP A 115 15.21 7.97 -4.50
N PRO A 116 15.01 9.21 -4.03
CA PRO A 116 15.70 10.37 -4.57
C PRO A 116 17.22 10.24 -4.51
N PRO A 117 17.96 10.90 -5.43
CA PRO A 117 19.42 10.82 -5.48
C PRO A 117 20.12 11.42 -4.25
N GLN A 118 19.45 12.31 -3.53
CA GLN A 118 19.91 12.92 -2.27
C GLN A 118 18.67 13.51 -1.56
N PHE A 119 18.75 13.75 -0.25
CA PHE A 119 17.63 14.30 0.55
C PHE A 119 17.89 15.72 1.06
N ALA A 120 19.15 16.11 1.19
CA ALA A 120 19.55 17.45 1.58
C ALA A 120 20.03 18.25 0.35
N ASN A 121 19.78 19.55 0.35
CA ASN A 121 20.34 20.51 -0.61
C ASN A 121 20.13 20.14 -2.09
N LEU A 122 19.00 19.53 -2.43
CA LEU A 122 18.69 19.17 -3.81
C LEU A 122 18.58 20.44 -4.66
N PRO A 123 19.40 20.59 -5.70
CA PRO A 123 19.36 21.77 -6.54
C PRO A 123 18.06 21.82 -7.33
N THR A 124 17.42 22.99 -7.34
CA THR A 124 16.28 23.29 -8.21
C THR A 124 16.73 24.15 -9.39
N TYR A 125 16.11 23.99 -10.54
CA TYR A 125 16.46 24.71 -11.77
C TYR A 125 15.23 25.42 -12.32
N ASP A 126 15.34 26.74 -12.50
CA ASP A 126 14.22 27.65 -12.86
C ASP A 126 13.69 27.40 -14.28
N SER A 127 14.56 27.08 -15.25
CA SER A 127 14.22 27.21 -16.67
C SER A 127 14.02 25.91 -17.45
N THR A 128 14.15 24.74 -16.82
CA THR A 128 14.21 23.47 -17.56
C THR A 128 13.43 22.31 -16.91
N ASN A 129 12.36 22.61 -16.17
CA ASN A 129 11.58 21.60 -15.44
C ASN A 129 12.47 20.71 -14.52
N ASN A 130 13.39 21.32 -13.77
CA ASN A 130 14.36 20.60 -12.91
C ASN A 130 15.30 19.60 -13.64
N THR A 131 15.50 19.70 -14.95
CA THR A 131 16.61 18.93 -15.58
C THR A 131 17.96 19.48 -15.10
N PRO A 132 18.95 18.61 -14.82
CA PRO A 132 20.25 19.00 -14.26
C PRO A 132 21.16 19.64 -15.32
N SER A 133 20.66 20.67 -16.00
CA SER A 133 21.38 21.45 -17.00
C SER A 133 21.06 22.94 -16.79
N GLY A 134 22.08 23.73 -16.47
CA GLY A 134 21.96 25.18 -16.25
C GLY A 134 22.39 25.61 -14.84
N THR A 135 22.14 26.88 -14.51
CA THR A 135 22.45 27.46 -13.19
C THR A 135 21.36 27.09 -12.18
N ALA A 136 21.74 26.58 -11.01
CA ALA A 136 20.79 26.28 -9.94
C ALA A 136 20.10 27.57 -9.44
N ALA A 137 18.78 27.51 -9.30
CA ALA A 137 17.95 28.60 -8.80
C ALA A 137 17.85 28.62 -7.26
N GLY A 138 18.10 27.46 -6.63
CA GLY A 138 18.11 27.30 -5.19
C GLY A 138 18.28 25.83 -4.80
N SER A 139 18.02 25.50 -3.54
CA SER A 139 17.97 24.13 -3.06
C SER A 139 16.72 23.86 -2.23
N ILE A 140 16.32 22.59 -2.19
CA ILE A 140 15.25 22.10 -1.30
C ILE A 140 15.74 20.88 -0.53
N ASN A 141 15.17 20.65 0.65
CA ASN A 141 15.29 19.38 1.35
C ASN A 141 14.05 18.53 1.07
N LEU A 142 14.21 17.21 1.09
CA LEU A 142 13.13 16.24 0.95
C LEU A 142 13.04 15.38 2.21
N VAL A 143 11.82 14.96 2.51
CA VAL A 143 11.53 13.85 3.39
C VAL A 143 10.82 12.78 2.58
N GLU A 144 11.29 11.55 2.71
CA GLU A 144 10.66 10.35 2.20
C GLU A 144 10.18 9.48 3.35
N VAL A 145 8.98 8.95 3.22
CA VAL A 145 8.47 7.88 4.07
C VAL A 145 8.14 6.69 3.19
N LYS A 146 8.70 5.53 3.54
CA LYS A 146 8.65 4.31 2.75
C LYS A 146 8.27 3.13 3.62
N VAL A 147 7.41 2.26 3.10
CA VAL A 147 7.14 0.93 3.68
C VAL A 147 7.83 -0.13 2.82
N LYS A 148 8.73 -0.91 3.43
CA LYS A 148 9.49 -1.99 2.79
C LYS A 148 9.02 -3.36 3.26
N GLY A 149 8.94 -4.31 2.33
CA GLY A 149 8.76 -5.72 2.66
C GLY A 149 7.39 -6.11 3.19
N TYR A 150 6.36 -5.27 3.03
CA TYR A 150 5.00 -5.62 3.40
C TYR A 150 4.50 -6.80 2.57
N LYS A 151 4.07 -7.86 3.25
CA LYS A 151 3.54 -9.08 2.62
C LYS A 151 2.02 -9.00 2.58
N TYR A 152 1.47 -9.06 1.37
CA TYR A 152 0.04 -9.15 1.15
C TYR A 152 -0.56 -10.30 1.96
N GLN A 153 -1.64 -10.01 2.68
CA GLN A 153 -2.37 -11.02 3.43
C GLN A 153 -3.69 -11.37 2.72
N PRO A 154 -3.80 -12.57 2.11
CA PRO A 154 -5.01 -13.02 1.42
C PRO A 154 -6.18 -13.25 2.39
N ILE A 155 -7.37 -13.48 1.85
CA ILE A 155 -8.52 -13.87 2.67
C ILE A 155 -8.23 -15.26 3.25
N PRO A 156 -8.52 -15.50 4.56
CA PRO A 156 -8.29 -16.80 5.20
C PRO A 156 -8.95 -18.02 4.52
N ALA A 157 -9.91 -17.80 3.61
CA ALA A 157 -10.55 -18.83 2.80
C ALA A 157 -9.60 -19.52 1.79
N TYR A 158 -8.41 -18.96 1.54
CA TYR A 158 -7.40 -19.51 0.61
C TYR A 158 -6.05 -19.74 1.30
N PRO A 159 -5.92 -20.77 2.15
CA PRO A 159 -4.75 -20.98 3.02
C PRO A 159 -3.45 -21.40 2.32
N GLY A 160 -3.38 -21.36 0.98
CA GLY A 160 -2.24 -21.84 0.18
C GLY A 160 -1.69 -20.84 -0.85
N LEU A 161 -2.23 -19.62 -0.94
CA LEU A 161 -1.66 -18.59 -1.82
C LEU A 161 -0.35 -18.07 -1.20
N SER A 162 0.75 -18.18 -1.93
CA SER A 162 2.04 -17.62 -1.54
C SER A 162 1.88 -16.10 -1.33
N ALA A 163 2.26 -15.60 -0.16
CA ALA A 163 2.16 -14.18 0.16
C ALA A 163 3.02 -13.36 -0.83
N ILE A 164 2.35 -12.56 -1.66
CA ILE A 164 3.01 -11.62 -2.57
C ILE A 164 3.60 -10.50 -1.71
N THR A 165 4.88 -10.19 -1.89
CA THR A 165 5.46 -9.02 -1.24
C THR A 165 5.23 -7.82 -2.14
N PHE A 166 4.62 -6.77 -1.60
CA PHE A 166 4.50 -5.51 -2.34
C PHE A 166 5.89 -4.90 -2.53
N GLY A 167 6.08 -4.21 -3.65
CA GLY A 167 7.25 -3.34 -3.83
C GLY A 167 7.25 -2.23 -2.77
N ASN A 168 8.36 -1.48 -2.69
CA ASN A 168 8.44 -0.32 -1.82
C ASN A 168 7.29 0.66 -2.11
N ILE A 169 6.51 0.99 -1.09
CA ILE A 169 5.47 2.02 -1.19
C ILE A 169 6.06 3.28 -0.60
N VAL A 170 6.27 4.28 -1.45
CA VAL A 170 7.09 5.45 -1.15
C VAL A 170 6.27 6.72 -1.35
N THR A 171 6.37 7.64 -0.41
CA THR A 171 5.95 9.03 -0.63
C THR A 171 7.08 9.98 -0.28
N VAL A 172 7.38 10.89 -1.20
CA VAL A 172 8.39 11.94 -1.03
C VAL A 172 7.70 13.31 -1.00
N MET A 173 8.10 14.17 -0.07
CA MET A 173 7.62 15.54 0.03
C MET A 173 8.78 16.51 0.25
N ARG A 174 8.59 17.76 -0.17
CA ARG A 174 9.49 18.85 0.24
C ARG A 174 9.41 19.02 1.75
N GLN A 175 10.56 19.07 2.39
CA GLN A 175 10.69 19.36 3.81
C GLN A 175 11.10 20.82 4.02
N VAL A 176 10.71 21.37 5.17
CA VAL A 176 11.25 22.65 5.64
C VAL A 176 12.77 22.55 5.84
N SER A 177 13.46 23.60 5.44
CA SER A 177 14.92 23.69 5.34
C SER A 177 15.41 25.02 5.86
#